data_AF-A0A480BPD9-F1
#
_entry.id   AF-A0A480BPD9-F1
#
_cell.length_a   1.000
_cell.length_b   1.000
_cell.length_c   1.000
_cell.angle_alpha   90.00
_cell.angle_beta   90.00
_cell.angle_gamma   90.00
#
_symmetry.space_group_name_H-M   'P 1'
#
loop_
_entity.id
_entity.type
_entity.pdbx_description
1 polymer ?
#
loop_
_entity_poly.entity_id
_entity_poly.type
_entity_poly.pdbx_seq_one_letter_code
_entity_poly.pdbx_strand_id
1 'polypeptide(L)'
;MHESIVGAFTGELAKSMQAMYNADGKGFRHSPELPRIVNRKHFDRIKALLDDALAKGAKLEFGGETDADDLYVSPTILSAVTEDMRIMRDEIFGPIICVIPYARREDAIETVRRRPKPLGSYIFAKDREAIDWFLARTTSGSTVVNHNLIQSGTNPHLPFGGVNASGQGRLGGRFTFLECSNPRAVVEDRYPAGDPNIMFPPYSDKYKKMVGQMLGKEIKLPDAAINAINGMIRLTSVFSKR
;
A
#
# COMPACT_ATOMS: atom_id res chain seq x y z
N MET A 1 11.01 7.95 9.67
CA MET A 1 10.39 9.12 10.34
C MET A 1 11.42 10.23 10.40
N HIS A 2 11.03 11.48 10.17
CA HIS A 2 12.01 12.57 10.21
C HIS A 2 12.65 12.65 11.60
N GLU A 3 13.98 12.72 11.66
CA GLU A 3 14.76 12.61 12.90
C GLU A 3 14.31 13.60 13.99
N SER A 4 13.92 14.82 13.59
CA SER A 4 13.47 15.87 14.51
C SER A 4 12.22 15.55 15.33
N ILE A 5 11.45 14.53 14.95
CA ILE A 5 10.20 14.16 15.64
C ILE A 5 10.21 12.75 16.22
N VAL A 6 11.30 11.99 16.10
CA VAL A 6 11.35 10.58 16.55
C VAL A 6 11.06 10.44 18.04
N GLY A 7 11.70 11.27 18.88
CA GLY A 7 11.47 11.25 20.33
C GLY A 7 10.04 11.62 20.71
N ALA A 8 9.50 12.69 20.11
CA ALA A 8 8.13 13.13 20.35
C ALA A 8 7.11 12.07 19.92
N PHE A 9 7.28 11.47 18.74
CA PHE A 9 6.39 10.44 18.23
C PHE A 9 6.42 9.16 19.09
N THR A 10 7.61 8.65 19.41
CA THR A 10 7.72 7.41 20.20
C THR A 10 7.12 7.58 21.60
N GLY A 11 7.34 8.73 22.23
CA GLY A 11 6.70 9.09 23.49
C GLY A 11 5.17 9.16 23.40
N GLU A 12 4.62 9.86 22.40
CA GLU A 12 3.17 9.96 22.22
C GLU A 12 2.52 8.64 21.78
N LEU A 13 3.23 7.80 21.02
CA LEU A 13 2.77 6.47 20.66
C LEU A 13 2.66 5.57 21.90
N ALA A 14 3.68 5.59 22.76
CA ALA A 14 3.67 4.85 24.04
C ALA A 14 2.53 5.34 24.95
N LYS A 15 2.34 6.66 25.09
CA LYS A 15 1.22 7.23 25.85
C LYS A 15 -0.14 6.82 25.29
N SER A 16 -0.29 6.84 23.97
CA SER A 16 -1.53 6.44 23.30
C SER A 16 -1.83 4.96 23.52
N MET A 17 -0.81 4.08 23.44
CA MET A 17 -0.96 2.66 23.75
C MET A 17 -1.35 2.43 25.22
N GLN A 18 -0.72 3.14 26.16
CA GLN A 18 -1.10 3.12 27.58
C GLN A 18 -2.57 3.51 27.77
N ALA A 19 -3.01 4.61 27.15
CA ALA A 19 -4.39 5.07 27.27
C ALA A 19 -5.41 4.10 26.66
N MET A 20 -5.07 3.41 25.57
CA MET A 20 -5.96 2.46 24.91
C MET A 20 -6.06 1.12 25.66
N TYR A 21 -4.93 0.59 26.13
CA TYR A 21 -4.86 -0.81 26.57
C TYR A 21 -4.48 -0.98 28.04
N ASN A 22 -4.07 0.07 28.74
CA ASN A 22 -3.61 0.01 30.13
C ASN A 22 -4.05 1.25 30.94
N ALA A 23 -5.25 1.77 30.67
CA ALA A 23 -5.74 2.99 31.33
C ALA A 23 -5.92 2.82 32.86
N ASP A 24 -6.19 1.61 33.33
CA ASP A 24 -6.36 1.29 34.75
C ASP A 24 -5.05 0.87 35.46
N GLY A 25 -3.93 0.85 34.73
CA GLY A 25 -2.60 0.55 35.25
C GLY A 25 -2.39 -0.91 35.65
N LYS A 26 -3.30 -1.84 35.31
CA LYS A 26 -3.16 -3.27 35.67
C LYS A 26 -2.17 -4.02 34.79
N GLY A 27 -1.70 -3.42 33.71
CA GLY A 27 -0.77 -3.96 32.73
C GLY A 27 -1.45 -4.38 31.43
N PHE A 28 -0.76 -4.17 30.30
CA PHE A 28 -1.23 -4.51 28.94
C PHE A 28 -1.73 -5.95 28.80
N ARG A 29 -1.08 -6.91 29.50
CA ARG A 29 -1.46 -8.32 29.48
C ARG A 29 -2.91 -8.55 29.92
N HIS A 30 -3.41 -7.76 30.86
CA HIS A 30 -4.75 -7.92 31.41
C HIS A 30 -5.83 -7.19 30.61
N SER A 31 -5.45 -6.50 29.54
CA SER A 31 -6.39 -5.81 28.66
C SER A 31 -7.23 -6.81 27.85
N PRO A 32 -8.57 -6.76 27.91
CA PRO A 32 -9.42 -7.60 27.06
C PRO A 32 -9.34 -7.20 25.58
N GLU A 33 -8.93 -5.96 25.30
CA GLU A 33 -8.83 -5.40 23.94
C GLU A 33 -7.50 -5.72 23.24
N LEU A 34 -6.56 -6.38 23.94
CA LEU A 34 -5.25 -6.74 23.41
C LEU A 34 -5.20 -8.24 23.05
N PRO A 35 -5.24 -8.60 21.75
CA PRO A 35 -5.23 -9.99 21.32
C PRO A 35 -3.94 -10.73 21.64
N ARG A 36 -4.01 -12.06 21.61
CA ARG A 36 -2.83 -12.95 21.70
C ARG A 36 -2.32 -13.34 20.34
N ILE A 37 -1.06 -13.77 20.29
CA ILE A 37 -0.47 -14.34 19.08
C ILE A 37 -1.18 -15.66 18.76
N VAL A 38 -1.47 -15.87 17.48
CA VAL A 38 -2.35 -16.96 17.00
C VAL A 38 -1.94 -18.37 17.45
N ASN A 39 -0.64 -18.63 17.62
CA ASN A 39 -0.13 -19.91 18.11
C ASN A 39 1.33 -19.80 18.56
N ARG A 40 1.84 -20.87 19.18
CA ARG A 40 3.22 -20.98 19.68
C ARG A 40 4.29 -20.76 18.61
N LYS A 41 4.11 -21.29 17.39
CA LYS A 41 5.07 -21.12 16.28
C LYS A 41 5.23 -19.64 15.90
N HIS A 42 4.14 -18.89 15.80
CA HIS A 42 4.20 -17.46 15.51
C HIS A 42 4.76 -16.67 16.70
N PHE A 43 4.43 -17.05 17.92
CA PHE A 43 4.99 -16.44 19.13
C PHE A 43 6.52 -16.60 19.16
N ASP A 44 7.03 -17.83 19.02
CA ASP A 44 8.47 -18.12 19.06
C ASP A 44 9.21 -17.38 17.94
N ARG A 45 8.60 -17.27 16.75
CA ARG A 45 9.16 -16.48 15.63
C ARG A 45 9.27 -14.99 15.99
N ILE A 46 8.20 -14.38 16.49
CA ILE A 46 8.18 -12.95 16.85
C ILE A 46 9.17 -12.67 17.98
N LYS A 47 9.18 -13.53 19.00
CA LYS A 47 10.15 -13.44 20.10
C LYS A 47 11.58 -13.53 19.58
N ALA A 48 11.88 -14.45 18.68
CA ALA A 48 13.22 -14.57 18.09
C ALA A 48 13.62 -13.34 17.25
N LEU A 49 12.67 -12.65 16.62
CA LEU A 49 12.95 -11.36 15.94
C LEU A 49 13.30 -10.26 16.95
N LEU A 50 12.56 -10.19 18.06
CA LEU A 50 12.81 -9.24 19.15
C LEU A 50 14.18 -9.50 19.80
N ASP A 51 14.44 -10.75 20.20
CA ASP A 51 15.70 -11.14 20.85
C ASP A 51 16.91 -10.87 19.94
N ASP A 52 16.82 -11.19 18.63
CA ASP A 52 17.89 -10.91 17.65
C ASP A 52 18.16 -9.40 17.51
N ALA A 53 17.11 -8.59 17.44
CA ALA A 53 17.25 -7.14 17.33
C ALA A 53 17.92 -6.55 18.58
N LEU A 54 17.46 -6.93 19.78
CA LEU A 54 18.04 -6.47 21.04
C LEU A 54 19.50 -6.91 21.20
N ALA A 55 19.82 -8.15 20.85
CA ALA A 55 21.19 -8.67 20.90
C ALA A 55 22.15 -7.93 19.96
N LYS A 56 21.64 -7.38 18.86
CA LYS A 56 22.41 -6.58 17.87
C LYS A 56 22.36 -5.07 18.13
N GLY A 57 21.82 -4.64 19.27
CA GLY A 57 21.87 -3.24 19.70
C GLY A 57 20.67 -2.39 19.30
N ALA A 58 19.54 -2.99 18.89
CA ALA A 58 18.29 -2.25 18.81
C ALA A 58 17.94 -1.70 20.19
N LYS A 59 17.46 -0.46 20.22
CA LYS A 59 17.04 0.19 21.45
C LYS A 59 15.57 -0.08 21.72
N LEU A 60 15.28 -0.65 22.89
CA LEU A 60 13.93 -0.83 23.39
C LEU A 60 13.42 0.52 23.94
N GLU A 61 12.52 1.17 23.21
CA GLU A 61 11.92 2.45 23.63
C GLU A 61 10.69 2.24 24.51
N PHE A 62 9.97 1.12 24.31
CA PHE A 62 8.74 0.79 25.05
C PHE A 62 8.39 -0.70 24.94
N GLY A 63 7.79 -1.27 25.99
CA GLY A 63 7.28 -2.64 26.01
C GLY A 63 8.39 -3.69 26.06
N GLY A 64 8.24 -4.76 25.27
CA GLY A 64 9.20 -5.86 25.15
C GLY A 64 8.91 -7.07 26.04
N GLU A 65 7.85 -7.03 26.86
CA GLU A 65 7.45 -8.18 27.66
C GLU A 65 6.85 -9.29 26.78
N THR A 66 7.19 -10.54 27.11
CA THR A 66 6.65 -11.72 26.43
C THR A 66 6.26 -12.79 27.44
N ASP A 67 5.22 -13.56 27.14
CA ASP A 67 4.81 -14.74 27.90
C ASP A 67 4.38 -15.85 26.93
N ALA A 68 5.10 -16.97 26.97
CA ALA A 68 4.91 -18.07 26.03
C ALA A 68 3.71 -18.95 26.35
N ASP A 69 3.26 -18.97 27.60
CA ASP A 69 2.12 -19.77 28.05
C ASP A 69 0.80 -19.09 27.69
N ASP A 70 0.80 -17.75 27.67
CA ASP A 70 -0.33 -16.90 27.26
C ASP A 70 -0.20 -16.39 25.82
N LEU A 71 0.82 -16.83 25.07
CA LEU A 71 1.11 -16.36 23.69
C LEU A 71 1.09 -14.83 23.58
N TYR A 72 1.60 -14.16 24.61
CA TYR A 72 1.51 -12.72 24.78
C TYR A 72 2.83 -12.05 24.40
N VAL A 73 2.74 -11.01 23.57
CA VAL A 73 3.83 -10.09 23.27
C VAL A 73 3.28 -8.69 23.49
N SER A 74 3.91 -7.88 24.33
CA SER A 74 3.43 -6.53 24.60
C SER A 74 3.59 -5.61 23.39
N PRO A 75 2.78 -4.54 23.25
CA PRO A 75 3.05 -3.49 22.29
C PRO A 75 4.46 -2.95 22.50
N THR A 76 5.31 -3.10 21.49
CA THR A 76 6.74 -2.86 21.60
C THR A 76 7.19 -1.84 20.57
N ILE A 77 8.02 -0.88 20.99
CA ILE A 77 8.63 0.12 20.11
C ILE A 77 10.16 -0.09 20.14
N LEU A 78 10.73 -0.35 18.97
CA LEU A 78 12.18 -0.44 18.79
C LEU A 78 12.69 0.73 17.96
N SER A 79 13.83 1.29 18.35
CA SER A 79 14.61 2.23 17.54
C SER A 79 16.03 1.69 17.34
N ALA A 80 16.89 2.44 16.64
CA ALA A 80 18.26 2.03 16.31
C ALA A 80 18.34 0.65 15.62
N VAL A 81 17.32 0.31 14.84
CA VAL A 81 17.28 -0.94 14.07
C VAL A 81 18.12 -0.82 12.79
N THR A 82 18.78 -1.91 12.41
CA THR A 82 19.71 -1.97 11.29
C THR A 82 19.40 -3.16 10.36
N GLU A 83 19.90 -3.11 9.14
CA GLU A 83 19.61 -4.11 8.08
C GLU A 83 20.17 -5.52 8.37
N ASP A 84 21.07 -5.68 9.34
CA ASP A 84 21.59 -6.97 9.82
C ASP A 84 20.68 -7.63 10.85
N MET A 85 19.71 -6.91 11.39
CA MET A 85 18.69 -7.45 12.29
C MET A 85 17.58 -8.14 11.51
N ARG A 86 17.17 -9.33 11.95
CA ARG A 86 16.14 -10.13 11.25
C ARG A 86 14.79 -9.42 11.19
N ILE A 87 14.47 -8.62 12.21
CA ILE A 87 13.22 -7.84 12.27
C ILE A 87 13.06 -6.84 11.11
N MET A 88 14.17 -6.48 10.45
CA MET A 88 14.19 -5.55 9.31
C MET A 88 14.07 -6.24 7.94
N ARG A 89 14.12 -7.58 7.92
CA ARG A 89 14.08 -8.42 6.71
C ARG A 89 12.79 -9.22 6.60
N ASP A 90 12.30 -9.74 7.71
CA ASP A 90 11.10 -10.54 7.78
C ASP A 90 9.87 -9.67 8.11
N GLU A 91 8.70 -10.04 7.60
CA GLU A 91 7.46 -9.40 8.01
C GLU A 91 7.17 -9.71 9.50
N ILE A 92 7.05 -8.65 10.31
CA ILE A 92 6.90 -8.78 11.76
C ILE A 92 5.60 -9.52 12.11
N PHE A 93 4.47 -9.13 11.52
CA PHE A 93 3.15 -9.72 11.75
C PHE A 93 2.85 -9.98 13.25
N GLY A 94 3.14 -8.96 14.06
CA GLY A 94 3.11 -8.99 15.53
C GLY A 94 3.20 -7.56 16.09
N PRO A 95 3.04 -7.39 17.41
CA PRO A 95 2.86 -6.07 18.04
C PRO A 95 4.19 -5.32 18.27
N ILE A 96 5.09 -5.32 17.28
CA ILE A 96 6.37 -4.62 17.35
C ILE A 96 6.46 -3.59 16.22
N ILE A 97 6.75 -2.34 16.56
CA ILE A 97 6.96 -1.25 15.60
C ILE A 97 8.43 -0.83 15.63
N CYS A 98 9.07 -0.84 14.47
CA CYS A 98 10.43 -0.34 14.29
C CYS A 98 10.41 1.12 13.79
N VAL A 99 11.13 2.00 14.48
CA VAL A 99 11.25 3.42 14.13
C VAL A 99 12.63 3.70 13.56
N ILE A 100 12.65 4.00 12.25
CA ILE A 100 13.87 4.31 11.51
C ILE A 100 13.91 5.84 11.28
N PRO A 101 14.88 6.58 11.83
CA PRO A 101 15.05 8.00 11.55
C PRO A 101 15.51 8.23 10.10
N TYR A 102 15.13 9.38 9.53
CA TYR A 102 15.75 9.91 8.32
C TYR A 102 15.95 11.42 8.48
N ALA A 103 17.02 11.95 7.88
CA ALA A 103 17.26 13.39 7.81
C ALA A 103 16.66 13.97 6.53
N ARG A 104 16.90 13.34 5.38
CA ARG A 104 16.37 13.78 4.08
C ARG A 104 15.29 12.83 3.58
N ARG A 105 14.31 13.37 2.83
CA ARG A 105 13.19 12.57 2.31
C ARG A 105 13.67 11.48 1.34
N GLU A 106 14.78 11.72 0.65
CA GLU A 106 15.47 10.78 -0.24
C GLU A 106 15.93 9.52 0.50
N ASP A 107 16.49 9.66 1.70
CA ASP A 107 16.99 8.54 2.50
C ASP A 107 15.85 7.59 2.89
N ALA A 108 14.67 8.16 3.16
CA ALA A 108 13.45 7.38 3.44
C ALA A 108 12.97 6.59 2.21
N ILE A 109 12.99 7.20 1.02
CA ILE A 109 12.63 6.52 -0.23
C ILE A 109 13.60 5.39 -0.53
N GLU A 110 14.89 5.62 -0.36
CA GLU A 110 15.91 4.60 -0.57
C GLU A 110 15.69 3.39 0.34
N THR A 111 15.42 3.65 1.63
CA THR A 111 15.09 2.61 2.62
C THR A 111 13.88 1.78 2.20
N VAL A 112 12.82 2.42 1.71
CA VAL A 112 11.60 1.73 1.23
C VAL A 112 11.87 0.93 -0.04
N ARG A 113 12.60 1.51 -1.01
CA ARG A 113 12.86 0.89 -2.32
C ARG A 113 13.82 -0.29 -2.27
N ARG A 114 14.65 -0.41 -1.23
CA ARG A 114 15.50 -1.59 -1.00
C ARG A 114 14.71 -2.86 -0.68
N ARG A 115 13.40 -2.74 -0.41
CA ARG A 115 12.52 -3.84 -0.04
C ARG A 115 11.48 -4.14 -1.13
N PRO A 116 10.89 -5.35 -1.12
CA PRO A 116 9.76 -5.65 -2.00
C PRO A 116 8.60 -4.68 -1.81
N LYS A 117 7.84 -4.42 -2.88
CA LYS A 117 6.72 -3.48 -2.87
C LYS A 117 5.63 -3.92 -1.86
N PRO A 118 5.28 -3.09 -0.86
CA PRO A 118 4.36 -3.49 0.20
C PRO A 118 2.89 -3.44 -0.24
N LEU A 119 2.03 -4.13 0.51
CA LEU A 119 0.58 -4.11 0.30
C LEU A 119 -0.03 -2.72 0.59
N GLY A 120 0.38 -2.13 1.71
CA GLY A 120 -0.05 -0.81 2.14
C GLY A 120 1.14 0.10 2.40
N SER A 121 0.97 1.39 2.09
CA SER A 121 1.88 2.48 2.48
C SER A 121 1.09 3.54 3.23
N TYR A 122 1.71 4.18 4.21
CA TYR A 122 1.07 5.18 5.06
C TYR A 122 1.93 6.44 5.13
N ILE A 123 1.35 7.58 4.77
CA ILE A 123 2.05 8.87 4.78
C ILE A 123 1.34 9.80 5.76
N PHE A 124 2.05 10.23 6.81
CA PHE A 124 1.55 11.23 7.75
C PHE A 124 2.28 12.55 7.51
N ALA A 125 1.56 13.52 6.92
CA ALA A 125 2.10 14.86 6.65
C ALA A 125 0.97 15.89 6.53
N LYS A 126 1.30 17.14 6.87
CA LYS A 126 0.42 18.30 6.61
C LYS A 126 0.71 18.95 5.25
N ASP A 127 1.97 18.90 4.82
CA ASP A 127 2.43 19.46 3.56
C ASP A 127 2.01 18.59 2.37
N ARG A 128 1.23 19.17 1.45
CA ARG A 128 0.75 18.47 0.25
C ARG A 128 1.89 18.18 -0.72
N GLU A 129 2.88 19.05 -0.82
CA GLU A 129 4.04 18.81 -1.69
C GLU A 129 4.83 17.59 -1.21
N ALA A 130 5.04 17.46 0.10
CA ALA A 130 5.63 16.26 0.69
C ALA A 130 4.84 15.00 0.35
N ILE A 131 3.52 15.01 0.53
CA ILE A 131 2.64 13.87 0.25
C ILE A 131 2.78 13.45 -1.22
N ASP A 132 2.60 14.39 -2.14
CA ASP A 132 2.66 14.12 -3.58
C ASP A 132 4.06 13.65 -4.00
N TRP A 133 5.12 14.18 -3.37
CA TRP A 133 6.50 13.77 -3.62
C TRP A 133 6.75 12.29 -3.24
N PHE A 134 6.26 11.85 -2.07
CA PHE A 134 6.36 10.45 -1.63
C PHE A 134 5.51 9.52 -2.48
N LEU A 135 4.28 9.92 -2.83
CA LEU A 135 3.39 9.17 -3.71
C LEU A 135 4.02 8.93 -5.09
N ALA A 136 4.62 9.96 -5.68
CA ALA A 136 5.26 9.87 -7.00
C ALA A 136 6.52 9.00 -7.00
N ARG A 137 7.08 8.67 -5.83
CA ARG A 137 8.38 7.97 -5.70
C ARG A 137 8.29 6.62 -5.02
N THR A 138 7.12 6.20 -4.57
CA THR A 138 6.89 4.87 -3.98
C THR A 138 5.90 4.08 -4.81
N THR A 139 5.86 2.76 -4.60
CA THR A 139 4.86 1.89 -5.20
C THR A 139 4.41 0.89 -4.15
N SER A 140 3.11 0.79 -3.94
CA SER A 140 2.47 -0.14 -3.02
C SER A 140 1.15 -0.62 -3.63
N GLY A 141 0.53 -1.63 -3.01
CA GLY A 141 -0.83 -2.02 -3.35
C GLY A 141 -1.81 -0.87 -3.18
N SER A 142 -1.73 -0.17 -2.05
CA SER A 142 -2.55 0.99 -1.70
C SER A 142 -1.76 1.98 -0.84
N THR A 143 -2.16 3.25 -0.82
CA THR A 143 -1.57 4.27 0.06
C THR A 143 -2.67 5.03 0.78
N VAL A 144 -2.50 5.25 2.09
CA VAL A 144 -3.37 6.13 2.88
C VAL A 144 -2.57 7.29 3.43
N VAL A 145 -3.16 8.47 3.35
CA VAL A 145 -2.57 9.71 3.87
C VAL A 145 -3.30 10.08 5.16
N ASN A 146 -2.54 10.33 6.23
CA ASN A 146 -3.03 10.75 7.55
C ASN A 146 -4.00 9.76 8.23
N HIS A 147 -3.99 8.49 7.81
CA HIS A 147 -4.68 7.39 8.46
C HIS A 147 -4.01 6.06 8.08
N ASN A 148 -4.36 4.98 8.76
CA ASN A 148 -3.97 3.61 8.43
C ASN A 148 -5.20 2.68 8.33
N LEU A 149 -5.05 1.52 7.68
CA LEU A 149 -6.04 0.43 7.53
C LEU A 149 -7.38 0.72 6.83
N ILE A 150 -7.87 1.96 6.84
CA ILE A 150 -9.20 2.29 6.31
C ILE A 150 -9.37 2.00 4.82
N GLN A 151 -8.29 1.87 4.05
CA GLN A 151 -8.39 1.49 2.64
C GLN A 151 -8.83 0.04 2.42
N SER A 152 -8.75 -0.81 3.44
CA SER A 152 -9.19 -2.21 3.38
C SER A 152 -10.62 -2.33 3.87
N GLY A 153 -11.55 -2.72 3.00
CA GLY A 153 -12.90 -3.14 3.38
C GLY A 153 -13.89 -2.02 3.78
N THR A 154 -13.45 -0.78 4.00
CA THR A 154 -14.38 0.29 4.41
C THR A 154 -15.09 0.98 3.24
N ASN A 155 -14.46 1.02 2.07
CA ASN A 155 -15.00 1.68 0.88
C ASN A 155 -15.07 0.69 -0.30
N PRO A 156 -16.27 0.25 -0.73
CA PRO A 156 -16.42 -0.71 -1.82
C PRO A 156 -16.05 -0.15 -3.20
N HIS A 157 -15.82 1.16 -3.31
CA HIS A 157 -15.37 1.82 -4.54
C HIS A 157 -13.84 1.92 -4.67
N LEU A 158 -13.08 1.45 -3.68
CA LEU A 158 -11.63 1.38 -3.76
C LEU A 158 -11.18 -0.06 -4.08
N PRO A 159 -10.35 -0.28 -5.11
CA PRO A 159 -9.75 -1.58 -5.36
C PRO A 159 -8.70 -1.88 -4.30
N PHE A 160 -8.83 -3.00 -3.59
CA PHE A 160 -7.88 -3.47 -2.59
C PHE A 160 -7.14 -4.70 -3.11
N GLY A 161 -5.81 -4.67 -3.03
CA GLY A 161 -4.95 -5.78 -3.46
C GLY A 161 -3.48 -5.39 -3.46
N GLY A 162 -2.63 -6.28 -3.95
CA GLY A 162 -1.17 -6.10 -3.95
C GLY A 162 -0.60 -5.55 -5.26
N VAL A 163 0.72 -5.45 -5.28
CA VAL A 163 1.53 -5.29 -6.49
C VAL A 163 2.85 -6.06 -6.32
N ASN A 164 3.24 -6.84 -7.33
CA ASN A 164 4.43 -7.70 -7.29
C ASN A 164 4.39 -8.67 -6.08
N ALA A 165 5.38 -8.57 -5.18
CA ALA A 165 5.54 -9.47 -4.03
C ALA A 165 4.40 -9.35 -3.00
N SER A 166 3.65 -8.24 -2.98
CA SER A 166 2.48 -8.09 -2.10
C SER A 166 1.19 -8.67 -2.70
N GLY A 167 1.22 -9.22 -3.91
CA GLY A 167 0.08 -9.85 -4.58
C GLY A 167 -0.24 -9.27 -5.95
N GLN A 168 -1.21 -9.87 -6.63
CA GLN A 168 -1.74 -9.47 -7.93
C GLN A 168 -3.28 -9.52 -7.90
N GLY A 169 -3.93 -8.80 -8.81
CA GLY A 169 -5.39 -8.67 -8.83
C GLY A 169 -5.93 -7.70 -7.77
N ARG A 170 -7.20 -7.32 -7.91
CA ARG A 170 -7.86 -6.38 -6.99
C ARG A 170 -9.27 -6.85 -6.66
N LEU A 171 -9.60 -6.84 -5.37
CA LEU A 171 -10.93 -7.13 -4.85
C LEU A 171 -11.55 -5.87 -4.21
N GLY A 172 -12.83 -5.96 -3.87
CA GLY A 172 -13.63 -4.88 -3.28
C GLY A 172 -14.76 -4.45 -4.21
N GLY A 173 -16.00 -4.52 -3.74
CA GLY A 173 -17.20 -4.10 -4.48
C GLY A 173 -17.20 -4.59 -5.94
N ARG A 174 -17.27 -3.65 -6.88
CA ARG A 174 -17.28 -3.93 -8.33
C ARG A 174 -15.99 -4.60 -8.82
N PHE A 175 -14.86 -4.35 -8.19
CA PHE A 175 -13.58 -4.93 -8.62
C PHE A 175 -13.54 -6.44 -8.39
N THR A 176 -14.14 -6.95 -7.31
CA THR A 176 -14.32 -8.39 -7.12
C THR A 176 -15.11 -9.02 -8.26
N PHE A 177 -16.22 -8.39 -8.68
CA PHE A 177 -17.00 -8.89 -9.80
C PHE A 177 -16.17 -8.95 -11.08
N LEU A 178 -15.40 -7.90 -11.39
CA LEU A 178 -14.54 -7.88 -12.57
C LEU A 178 -13.43 -8.94 -12.53
N GLU A 179 -12.75 -9.09 -11.38
CA GLU A 179 -11.64 -10.03 -11.21
C GLU A 179 -12.12 -11.50 -11.30
N CYS A 180 -13.34 -11.78 -10.82
CA CYS A 180 -13.95 -13.11 -10.86
C CYS A 180 -14.82 -13.34 -12.11
N SER A 181 -14.82 -12.44 -13.08
CA SER A 181 -15.60 -12.55 -14.32
C SER A 181 -14.70 -12.66 -15.55
N ASN A 182 -15.18 -13.35 -16.58
CA ASN A 182 -14.57 -13.32 -17.91
C ASN A 182 -15.28 -12.27 -18.79
N PRO A 183 -14.69 -11.10 -19.09
CA PRO A 183 -15.28 -10.13 -20.00
C PRO A 183 -15.27 -10.68 -21.43
N ARG A 184 -16.35 -11.37 -21.81
CA ARG A 184 -16.51 -12.00 -23.12
C ARG A 184 -16.91 -10.97 -24.18
N ALA A 185 -16.01 -10.70 -25.12
CA ALA A 185 -16.36 -9.98 -26.34
C ALA A 185 -17.29 -10.83 -27.23
N VAL A 186 -18.37 -10.23 -27.73
CA VAL A 186 -19.28 -10.83 -28.70
C VAL A 186 -19.44 -9.83 -29.84
N VAL A 187 -19.15 -10.27 -31.06
CA VAL A 187 -19.37 -9.50 -32.28
C VAL A 187 -20.43 -10.23 -33.08
N GLU A 188 -21.53 -9.54 -33.37
CA GLU A 188 -22.58 -10.03 -34.27
C GLU A 188 -22.51 -9.17 -35.53
N ASP A 189 -22.01 -9.75 -36.62
CA ASP A 189 -22.02 -9.11 -37.93
C ASP A 189 -23.42 -9.24 -38.53
N ARG A 190 -24.27 -8.21 -38.32
CA ARG A 190 -25.62 -8.14 -38.91
C ARG A 190 -25.58 -7.39 -40.23
N TYR A 191 -26.29 -7.93 -41.22
CA TYR A 191 -26.57 -7.38 -42.56
C TYR A 191 -25.56 -6.33 -43.03
N PRO A 192 -24.65 -6.68 -43.96
CA PRO A 192 -23.57 -5.78 -44.33
C PRO A 192 -24.17 -4.48 -44.88
N ALA A 193 -23.95 -3.36 -44.18
CA ALA A 193 -24.30 -2.02 -44.65
C ALA A 193 -23.39 -1.54 -45.81
N GLY A 194 -22.62 -2.45 -46.41
CA GLY A 194 -21.60 -2.21 -47.42
C GLY A 194 -21.17 -3.51 -48.11
N ASP A 195 -20.10 -3.45 -48.90
CA ASP A 195 -19.56 -4.64 -49.59
C ASP A 195 -18.91 -5.59 -48.58
N PRO A 196 -19.41 -6.83 -48.40
CA PRO A 196 -18.81 -7.81 -47.50
C PRO A 196 -17.40 -8.21 -47.91
N ASN A 197 -17.01 -7.96 -49.17
CA ASN A 197 -15.69 -8.29 -49.69
C ASN A 197 -14.68 -7.16 -49.56
N ILE A 198 -15.04 -6.03 -48.96
CA ILE A 198 -14.14 -4.87 -48.87
C ILE A 198 -12.81 -5.20 -48.19
N MET A 199 -12.79 -6.18 -47.28
CA MET A 199 -11.59 -6.62 -46.55
C MET A 199 -10.91 -7.86 -47.14
N PHE A 200 -11.39 -8.40 -48.26
CA PHE A 200 -10.81 -9.58 -48.92
C PHE A 200 -10.04 -9.20 -50.20
N PRO A 201 -8.96 -9.93 -50.55
CA PRO A 201 -8.28 -9.75 -51.83
C PRO A 201 -9.17 -10.07 -53.06
N PRO A 202 -8.96 -9.40 -54.21
CA PRO A 202 -8.00 -8.32 -54.45
C PRO A 202 -8.46 -6.99 -53.84
N TYR A 203 -7.57 -6.37 -53.05
CA TYR A 203 -7.89 -5.16 -52.30
C TYR A 203 -8.11 -3.95 -53.20
N SER A 204 -9.31 -3.36 -53.14
CA SER A 204 -9.62 -2.10 -53.82
C SER A 204 -8.78 -0.94 -53.28
N ASP A 205 -8.52 0.07 -54.10
CA ASP A 205 -7.82 1.29 -53.65
C ASP A 205 -8.61 2.05 -52.57
N LYS A 206 -9.94 1.92 -52.57
CA LYS A 206 -10.81 2.41 -51.51
C LYS A 206 -10.48 1.75 -50.16
N TYR A 207 -10.33 0.43 -50.14
CA TYR A 207 -9.94 -0.30 -48.92
C TYR A 207 -8.53 0.06 -48.46
N LYS A 208 -7.55 0.09 -49.38
CA LYS A 208 -6.16 0.49 -49.06
C LYS A 208 -6.10 1.91 -48.47
N LYS A 209 -6.86 2.85 -49.03
CA LYS A 209 -6.98 4.22 -48.51
C LYS A 209 -7.64 4.26 -47.13
N MET A 210 -8.70 3.47 -46.91
CA MET A 210 -9.37 3.36 -45.60
C MET A 210 -8.43 2.80 -44.53
N VAL A 211 -7.74 1.70 -44.80
CA VAL A 211 -6.74 1.11 -43.90
C VAL A 211 -5.57 2.07 -43.67
N GLY A 212 -5.06 2.71 -44.72
CA GLY A 212 -4.02 3.74 -44.62
C GLY A 212 -4.45 4.93 -43.75
N GLN A 213 -5.72 5.33 -43.80
CA GLN A 213 -6.26 6.36 -42.91
C GLN A 213 -6.44 5.87 -41.47
N MET A 214 -6.84 4.61 -41.25
CA MET A 214 -6.96 4.04 -39.91
C MET A 214 -5.60 3.87 -39.22
N LEU A 215 -4.59 3.40 -39.96
CA LEU A 215 -3.24 3.19 -39.47
C LEU A 215 -2.40 4.48 -39.45
N GLY A 216 -2.69 5.43 -40.35
CA GLY A 216 -1.96 6.69 -40.51
C GLY A 216 -2.54 7.87 -39.73
N LYS A 217 -3.72 7.71 -39.11
CA LYS A 217 -4.21 8.69 -38.12
C LYS A 217 -3.45 8.46 -36.82
N GLU A 218 -2.50 9.35 -36.50
CA GLU A 218 -2.19 9.60 -35.10
C GLU A 218 -3.52 9.86 -34.38
N ILE A 219 -3.79 9.12 -33.30
CA ILE A 219 -4.91 9.43 -32.42
C ILE A 219 -4.55 10.75 -31.73
N LYS A 220 -4.80 11.87 -32.42
CA LYS A 220 -4.76 13.21 -31.84
C LYS A 220 -6.01 13.36 -31.00
N LEU A 221 -5.91 12.92 -29.75
CA LEU A 221 -6.86 13.36 -28.74
C LEU A 221 -6.80 14.89 -28.72
N PRO A 222 -7.94 15.59 -28.88
CA PRO A 222 -7.96 17.05 -28.80
C PRO A 222 -7.28 17.49 -27.50
N ASP A 223 -6.50 18.57 -27.51
CA ASP A 223 -5.89 19.09 -26.27
C ASP A 223 -6.95 19.34 -25.19
N ALA A 224 -8.19 19.66 -25.57
CA ALA A 224 -9.33 19.73 -24.66
C ALA A 224 -9.69 18.38 -24.02
N ALA A 225 -9.62 17.26 -24.76
CA ALA A 225 -9.83 15.91 -24.23
C ALA A 225 -8.65 15.45 -23.39
N ILE A 226 -7.41 15.75 -23.81
CA ILE A 226 -6.19 15.51 -23.02
C ILE A 226 -6.22 16.33 -21.72
N ASN A 227 -6.60 17.60 -21.79
CA ASN A 227 -6.74 18.49 -20.64
C ASN A 227 -7.97 18.17 -19.79
N ALA A 228 -9.02 17.57 -20.35
CA ALA A 228 -10.15 17.06 -19.59
C ALA A 228 -9.82 15.73 -18.90
N ILE A 229 -9.02 14.86 -19.51
CA ILE A 229 -8.50 13.64 -18.89
C ILE A 229 -7.46 14.00 -17.83
N ASN A 230 -6.47 14.85 -18.14
CA ASN A 230 -5.51 15.37 -17.17
C ASN A 230 -6.17 16.24 -16.10
N GLY A 231 -7.22 16.97 -16.48
CA GLY A 231 -8.06 17.78 -15.61
C GLY A 231 -8.93 16.92 -14.71
N MET A 232 -9.46 15.78 -15.18
CA MET A 232 -10.14 14.77 -14.35
C MET A 232 -9.14 14.05 -13.46
N ILE A 233 -7.94 13.70 -13.94
CA ILE A 233 -6.87 13.10 -13.12
C ILE A 233 -6.44 14.09 -12.02
N ARG A 234 -6.30 15.39 -12.36
CA ARG A 234 -6.05 16.48 -11.41
C ARG A 234 -7.26 16.78 -10.53
N LEU A 235 -8.50 16.69 -11.02
CA LEU A 235 -9.70 16.85 -10.21
C LEU A 235 -9.82 15.67 -9.25
N THR A 236 -9.55 14.43 -9.66
CA THR A 236 -9.52 13.28 -8.75
C THR A 236 -8.39 13.39 -7.73
N SER A 237 -7.28 14.10 -8.05
CA SER A 237 -6.25 14.42 -7.05
C SER A 237 -6.67 15.59 -6.13
N VAL A 238 -7.45 16.55 -6.61
CA VAL A 238 -7.99 17.70 -5.84
C VAL A 238 -9.24 17.36 -5.01
N PHE A 239 -10.13 16.49 -5.50
CA PHE A 239 -11.29 15.95 -4.79
C PHE A 239 -10.92 14.81 -3.82
N SER A 240 -9.62 14.45 -3.73
CA SER A 240 -9.06 13.74 -2.56
C SER A 240 -8.69 14.69 -1.41
N LYS A 241 -8.98 15.99 -1.51
CA LYS A 241 -9.01 16.94 -0.38
C LYS A 241 -10.45 17.11 0.13
N ARG A 242 -10.95 16.11 0.85
CA ARG A 242 -11.73 16.33 2.07
C ARG A 242 -11.25 15.32 3.10
#